data_AF-A0A820E9K8-F1
#
_entry.id   AF-A0A820E9K8-F1
#
_cell.length_a   1.000
_cell.length_b   1.000
_cell.length_c   1.000
_cell.angle_alpha   90.00
_cell.angle_beta   90.00
_cell.angle_gamma   90.00
#
_symmetry.space_group_name_H-M   'P 1'
#
loop_
_entity.id
_entity.type
_entity.pdbx_description
1 polymer ?
#
loop_
_entity_poly.entity_id
_entity_poly.type
_entity_poly.pdbx_seq_one_letter_code
_entity_poly.pdbx_strand_id
1 'polypeptide(L)'
;MTSSTLFRLDQRVSIAGKGLGTIAFVGKTDFADGEWIGVVLDEPKGKNNGTVHKKDGTIVRYFACNDNHGLYVRPGQIESVINDLQPNLTRSASNHSIKSQGSSTGSIPPPATSAIPKTNAVPNKHSGLRAPTPGTITKPSGLTRTAQSSNDIPTEVTTERISPRKEEIKPLPTSVSQSKATTSMPPPASILPVESTNIPRKSINSISDSSDSQQVITSLKSKINDQEEQIQTLIKKRRDELEKVKEFERTKLQLDQLQTYKREAQERIKELNDKLQQQEHELKDTRDKFAAYRDEMTDTEVRIESLALDLEMAEEKLEIITLENTTLKEKLEEVQLELDVIKGEIQLNGPNQVANDIQQKIDDERTIKMEQALIKLRDLSLSKQAENDTLKKQCETLEHKVKILTKENENAKAEITTMQATIADLTEQVLQK
;
A
#
# COMPACT_ATOMS: atom_id res chain seq x y z
N MET A 1 -34.83 23.20 -19.91
CA MET A 1 -35.04 21.84 -19.36
C MET A 1 -33.81 21.02 -19.68
N THR A 2 -33.17 20.40 -18.69
CA THR A 2 -31.94 19.61 -18.88
C THR A 2 -32.25 18.12 -19.00
N SER A 3 -31.58 17.43 -19.94
CA SER A 3 -31.97 16.10 -20.44
C SER A 3 -31.48 14.91 -19.57
N SER A 4 -31.57 15.04 -18.25
CA SER A 4 -30.86 14.17 -17.28
C SER A 4 -31.57 12.85 -16.92
N THR A 5 -32.30 12.22 -17.85
CA THR A 5 -33.11 11.02 -17.57
C THR A 5 -33.07 9.91 -18.61
N LEU A 6 -32.34 10.08 -19.73
CA LEU A 6 -32.36 9.11 -20.85
C LEU A 6 -31.54 7.83 -20.60
N PHE A 7 -30.46 7.92 -19.81
CA PHE A 7 -29.53 6.83 -19.53
C PHE A 7 -29.28 6.70 -18.04
N ARG A 8 -29.10 5.46 -17.54
CA ARG A 8 -28.84 5.14 -16.13
C ARG A 8 -27.68 4.17 -16.01
N LEU A 9 -27.09 4.10 -14.81
CA LEU A 9 -26.14 3.04 -14.46
C LEU A 9 -26.83 1.67 -14.50
N ASP A 10 -26.03 0.62 -14.72
CA ASP A 10 -26.41 -0.79 -14.82
C ASP A 10 -27.40 -1.13 -15.96
N GLN A 11 -27.71 -0.14 -16.81
CA GLN A 11 -28.61 -0.28 -17.95
C GLN A 11 -27.90 -0.95 -19.14
N ARG A 12 -28.56 -1.93 -19.76
CA ARG A 12 -28.06 -2.66 -20.94
C ARG A 12 -28.24 -1.84 -22.22
N VAL A 13 -27.24 -1.87 -23.10
CA VAL A 13 -27.20 -1.07 -24.33
C VAL A 13 -26.54 -1.81 -25.50
N SER A 14 -26.95 -1.48 -26.73
CA SER A 14 -26.20 -1.81 -27.95
C SER A 14 -25.32 -0.63 -28.37
N ILE A 15 -24.07 -0.92 -28.74
CA ILE A 15 -23.14 0.02 -29.36
C ILE A 15 -22.82 -0.46 -30.78
N ALA A 16 -23.17 0.37 -31.77
CA ALA A 16 -23.02 0.04 -33.19
C ALA A 16 -21.58 -0.42 -33.53
N GLY A 17 -21.47 -1.61 -34.14
CA GLY A 17 -20.19 -2.22 -34.51
C GLY A 17 -19.30 -2.68 -33.34
N LYS A 18 -19.78 -2.62 -32.09
CA LYS A 18 -19.07 -3.10 -30.89
C LYS A 18 -19.83 -4.19 -30.13
N GLY A 19 -21.16 -4.21 -30.23
CA GLY A 19 -22.01 -5.21 -29.59
C GLY A 19 -22.63 -4.69 -28.30
N LEU A 20 -23.00 -5.61 -27.41
CA LEU A 20 -23.69 -5.29 -26.17
C LEU A 20 -22.75 -4.89 -25.04
N GLY A 21 -23.28 -4.12 -24.11
CA GLY A 21 -22.62 -3.76 -22.87
C GLY A 21 -23.57 -3.17 -21.84
N THR A 22 -23.02 -2.84 -20.67
CA THR A 22 -23.71 -2.25 -19.53
C THR A 22 -23.14 -0.87 -19.23
N ILE A 23 -24.00 0.12 -18.97
CA ILE A 23 -23.57 1.47 -18.58
C ILE A 23 -23.00 1.44 -17.16
N ALA A 24 -21.72 1.82 -17.00
CA ALA A 24 -21.04 1.90 -15.72
C ALA A 24 -20.64 3.34 -15.32
N PHE A 25 -20.85 4.33 -16.20
CA PHE A 25 -20.64 5.75 -15.90
C PHE A 25 -21.55 6.62 -16.77
N VAL A 26 -22.10 7.71 -16.21
CA VAL A 26 -22.76 8.80 -16.95
C VAL A 26 -22.34 10.13 -16.30
N GLY A 27 -21.77 11.06 -17.06
CA GLY A 27 -21.38 12.37 -16.54
C GLY A 27 -20.37 13.15 -17.38
N LYS A 28 -19.84 14.24 -16.81
CA LYS A 28 -18.73 15.01 -17.40
C LYS A 28 -17.39 14.30 -17.13
N THR A 29 -16.39 14.52 -17.98
CA THR A 29 -15.04 13.97 -17.79
C THR A 29 -13.95 15.01 -18.02
N ASP A 30 -12.79 14.81 -17.40
CA ASP A 30 -11.64 15.73 -17.47
C ASP A 30 -10.90 15.66 -18.81
N PHE A 31 -11.24 14.70 -19.69
CA PHE A 31 -10.52 14.47 -20.95
C PHE A 31 -11.17 15.15 -22.17
N ALA A 32 -12.45 15.50 -22.10
CA ALA A 32 -13.17 16.23 -23.15
C ALA A 32 -14.54 16.74 -22.67
N ASP A 33 -14.89 17.97 -23.03
CA ASP A 33 -16.11 18.66 -22.58
C ASP A 33 -17.43 17.90 -22.85
N GLY A 34 -18.47 18.25 -22.09
CA GLY A 34 -19.82 17.71 -22.25
C GLY A 34 -20.03 16.35 -21.57
N GLU A 35 -21.18 15.74 -21.83
CA GLU A 35 -21.57 14.46 -21.22
C GLU A 35 -20.99 13.26 -21.98
N TRP A 36 -20.53 12.28 -21.23
CA TRP A 36 -19.99 11.00 -21.68
C TRP A 36 -20.68 9.86 -20.93
N ILE A 37 -20.77 8.72 -21.61
CA ILE A 37 -21.26 7.48 -21.05
C ILE A 37 -20.11 6.47 -21.13
N GLY A 38 -19.77 5.87 -19.99
CA GLY A 38 -18.83 4.76 -19.90
C GLY A 38 -19.61 3.46 -19.97
N VAL A 39 -19.29 2.61 -20.94
CA VAL A 39 -19.91 1.32 -21.17
C VAL A 39 -18.86 0.23 -20.98
N VAL A 40 -19.21 -0.79 -20.19
CA VAL A 40 -18.49 -2.05 -20.09
C VAL A 40 -19.09 -2.99 -21.11
N LEU A 41 -18.35 -3.31 -22.17
CA LEU A 41 -18.78 -4.26 -23.19
C LEU A 41 -18.63 -5.69 -22.67
N ASP A 42 -19.52 -6.58 -23.11
CA ASP A 42 -19.45 -8.01 -22.76
C ASP A 42 -18.18 -8.67 -23.35
N GLU A 43 -17.76 -8.15 -24.50
CA GLU A 43 -16.64 -8.62 -25.31
C GLU A 43 -15.44 -7.66 -25.21
N PRO A 44 -14.18 -8.13 -25.35
CA PRO A 44 -12.97 -7.31 -25.29
C PRO A 44 -12.75 -6.47 -26.56
N LYS A 45 -13.75 -5.64 -26.91
CA LYS A 45 -13.83 -4.82 -28.13
C LYS A 45 -13.77 -3.32 -27.83
N GLY A 46 -13.58 -2.93 -26.58
CA GLY A 46 -13.46 -1.57 -26.07
C GLY A 46 -12.11 -0.92 -26.40
N LYS A 47 -11.66 -0.02 -25.52
CA LYS A 47 -10.43 0.79 -25.68
C LYS A 47 -9.66 1.03 -24.37
N ASN A 48 -10.23 0.68 -23.22
CA ASN A 48 -9.65 0.92 -21.89
C ASN A 48 -10.25 -0.07 -20.86
N ASN A 49 -9.94 0.14 -19.58
CA ASN A 49 -10.44 -0.61 -18.41
C ASN A 49 -11.24 0.29 -17.43
N GLY A 50 -11.81 1.38 -17.94
CA GLY A 50 -12.48 2.43 -17.15
C GLY A 50 -11.53 3.49 -16.58
N THR A 51 -10.22 3.42 -16.87
CA THR A 51 -9.24 4.48 -16.56
C THR A 51 -8.93 5.39 -17.76
N VAL A 52 -8.42 6.59 -17.47
CA VAL A 52 -7.90 7.57 -18.44
C VAL A 52 -6.65 8.24 -17.86
N HIS A 53 -5.60 8.37 -18.67
CA HIS A 53 -4.36 9.06 -18.27
C HIS A 53 -4.47 10.56 -18.59
N LYS A 54 -4.17 11.41 -17.61
CA LYS A 54 -4.08 12.87 -17.76
C LYS A 54 -2.68 13.31 -18.24
N LYS A 55 -2.58 14.55 -18.71
CA LYS A 55 -1.33 15.15 -19.25
C LYS A 55 -0.25 15.42 -18.19
N ASP A 56 -0.64 15.47 -16.93
CA ASP A 56 0.21 15.58 -15.74
C ASP A 56 0.78 14.22 -15.28
N GLY A 57 0.31 13.11 -15.87
CA GLY A 57 0.67 11.74 -15.49
C GLY A 57 -0.33 11.07 -14.54
N THR A 58 -1.32 11.78 -14.01
CA THR A 58 -2.33 11.21 -13.10
C THR A 58 -3.27 10.26 -13.86
N ILE A 59 -3.52 9.08 -13.29
CA ILE A 59 -4.51 8.13 -13.81
C ILE A 59 -5.83 8.32 -13.06
N VAL A 60 -6.90 8.69 -13.78
CA VAL A 60 -8.25 8.82 -13.22
C VAL A 60 -9.10 7.63 -13.65
N ARG A 61 -9.77 6.99 -12.69
CA ARG A 61 -10.74 5.91 -12.92
C ARG A 61 -12.17 6.47 -12.82
N TYR A 62 -12.98 6.23 -13.84
CA TYR A 62 -14.41 6.61 -13.86
C TYR A 62 -15.33 5.41 -13.63
N PHE A 63 -14.90 4.21 -14.03
CA PHE A 63 -15.54 2.93 -13.75
C PHE A 63 -14.48 1.82 -13.73
N ALA A 64 -14.85 0.58 -13.41
CA ALA A 64 -13.93 -0.56 -13.39
C ALA A 64 -14.42 -1.67 -14.34
N CYS A 65 -13.51 -2.23 -15.13
CA CYS A 65 -13.74 -3.44 -15.92
C CYS A 65 -12.40 -4.08 -16.33
N ASN A 66 -12.48 -5.23 -17.00
CA ASN A 66 -11.31 -5.89 -17.59
C ASN A 66 -10.68 -5.05 -18.72
N ASP A 67 -9.39 -5.30 -19.00
CA ASP A 67 -8.68 -4.63 -20.09
C ASP A 67 -9.34 -4.89 -21.45
N ASN A 68 -9.52 -3.81 -22.21
CA ASN A 68 -10.25 -3.77 -23.48
C ASN A 68 -11.76 -4.01 -23.41
N HIS A 69 -12.40 -4.00 -22.23
CA HIS A 69 -13.87 -4.01 -22.14
C HIS A 69 -14.48 -2.60 -22.05
N GLY A 70 -13.75 -1.63 -21.52
CA GLY A 70 -14.25 -0.27 -21.30
C GLY A 70 -14.26 0.60 -22.55
N LEU A 71 -15.35 1.32 -22.77
CA LEU A 71 -15.53 2.25 -23.88
C LEU A 71 -16.24 3.53 -23.42
N TYR A 72 -15.67 4.70 -23.75
CA TYR A 72 -16.37 5.99 -23.60
C TYR A 72 -17.08 6.36 -24.90
N VAL A 73 -18.36 6.68 -24.81
CA VAL A 73 -19.21 7.09 -25.94
C VAL A 73 -20.01 8.35 -25.59
N ARG A 74 -20.52 9.05 -26.61
CA ARG A 74 -21.52 10.11 -26.43
C ARG A 74 -22.94 9.51 -26.37
N PRO A 75 -23.92 10.20 -25.75
CA PRO A 75 -25.33 9.79 -25.76
C PRO A 75 -25.86 9.37 -27.14
N GLY A 76 -25.56 10.12 -28.20
CA GLY A 76 -25.97 9.81 -29.58
C GLY A 76 -25.16 8.72 -30.30
N GLN A 77 -24.31 7.96 -29.61
CA GLN A 77 -23.59 6.80 -30.14
C GLN A 77 -24.08 5.47 -29.54
N ILE A 78 -25.06 5.53 -28.61
CA ILE A 78 -25.81 4.36 -28.16
C ILE A 78 -26.90 4.09 -29.19
N GLU A 79 -26.92 2.88 -29.72
CA GLU A 79 -27.82 2.46 -30.81
C GLU A 79 -29.21 2.10 -30.26
N SER A 80 -29.25 1.42 -29.12
CA SER A 80 -30.48 1.09 -28.42
C SER A 80 -30.24 0.90 -26.92
N VAL A 81 -31.29 1.15 -26.15
CA VAL A 81 -31.40 0.77 -24.73
C VAL A 81 -32.19 -0.53 -24.66
N ILE A 82 -31.62 -1.53 -23.99
CA ILE A 82 -32.23 -2.83 -23.78
C ILE A 82 -32.89 -2.81 -22.39
N ASN A 83 -34.20 -2.59 -22.37
CA ASN A 83 -34.98 -2.60 -21.14
C ASN A 83 -35.48 -4.03 -20.86
N ASP A 84 -34.68 -4.84 -20.18
CA ASP A 84 -34.96 -6.25 -19.87
C ASP A 84 -36.06 -6.41 -18.78
N LEU A 85 -37.28 -6.00 -19.10
CA LEU A 85 -38.50 -6.32 -18.34
C LEU A 85 -39.14 -7.63 -18.81
N GLN A 86 -38.41 -8.75 -18.67
CA GLN A 86 -38.94 -10.04 -18.19
C GLN A 86 -37.88 -11.16 -18.26
N PRO A 87 -37.64 -11.92 -17.17
CA PRO A 87 -37.06 -13.25 -17.30
C PRO A 87 -38.14 -14.21 -17.78
N ASN A 88 -38.01 -14.77 -18.98
CA ASN A 88 -38.92 -15.84 -19.42
C ASN A 88 -38.26 -16.88 -20.33
N LEU A 89 -38.62 -18.15 -20.12
CA LEU A 89 -37.98 -19.32 -20.72
C LEU A 89 -38.71 -19.76 -21.99
N THR A 90 -38.23 -19.34 -23.17
CA THR A 90 -38.63 -19.96 -24.44
C THR A 90 -37.45 -20.31 -25.34
N ARG A 91 -37.00 -21.57 -25.24
CA ARG A 91 -36.28 -22.25 -26.34
C ARG A 91 -37.28 -22.51 -27.48
N SER A 92 -37.45 -21.53 -28.37
CA SER A 92 -38.17 -21.73 -29.64
C SER A 92 -37.17 -21.97 -30.76
N ALA A 93 -37.27 -23.12 -31.42
CA ALA A 93 -36.37 -23.47 -32.52
C ALA A 93 -36.75 -22.73 -33.81
N SER A 94 -35.78 -22.04 -34.41
CA SER A 94 -35.84 -21.58 -35.80
C SER A 94 -34.94 -22.47 -36.66
N ASN A 95 -35.54 -23.43 -37.37
CA ASN A 95 -34.82 -24.24 -38.34
C ASN A 95 -34.27 -23.35 -39.47
N HIS A 96 -32.97 -23.42 -39.73
CA HIS A 96 -32.45 -23.11 -41.06
C HIS A 96 -31.36 -24.11 -41.46
N SER A 97 -31.77 -25.10 -42.25
CA SER A 97 -30.88 -26.13 -42.80
C SER A 97 -30.00 -25.53 -43.91
N ILE A 98 -28.71 -25.90 -43.94
CA ILE A 98 -27.98 -26.27 -45.18
C ILE A 98 -26.65 -26.98 -44.84
N LYS A 99 -26.46 -28.12 -45.51
CA LYS A 99 -25.26 -28.88 -45.93
C LYS A 99 -23.87 -28.21 -45.76
N SER A 100 -22.76 -28.94 -45.55
CA SER A 100 -22.54 -30.40 -45.41
C SER A 100 -21.07 -30.80 -45.14
N GLN A 101 -20.88 -32.01 -44.56
CA GLN A 101 -19.71 -32.91 -44.62
C GLN A 101 -18.37 -32.48 -43.95
N GLY A 102 -17.76 -33.44 -43.22
CA GLY A 102 -16.43 -33.29 -42.61
C GLY A 102 -16.13 -34.31 -41.50
N SER A 103 -15.35 -35.34 -41.84
CA SER A 103 -14.60 -36.30 -40.99
C SER A 103 -14.00 -35.70 -39.69
N SER A 104 -13.71 -36.42 -38.58
CA SER A 104 -14.02 -37.80 -38.12
C SER A 104 -13.44 -38.02 -36.69
N THR A 105 -13.97 -39.02 -35.96
CA THR A 105 -13.29 -39.82 -34.87
C THR A 105 -12.49 -39.12 -33.74
N GLY A 106 -12.87 -39.37 -32.48
CA GLY A 106 -11.90 -39.87 -31.47
C GLY A 106 -11.44 -38.99 -30.28
N SER A 107 -12.34 -38.76 -29.32
CA SER A 107 -12.18 -39.01 -27.85
C SER A 107 -10.98 -38.51 -26.98
N ILE A 108 -11.29 -38.20 -25.69
CA ILE A 108 -10.39 -38.12 -24.48
C ILE A 108 -9.42 -36.90 -24.40
N PRO A 109 -8.92 -36.41 -23.23
CA PRO A 109 -9.50 -36.09 -21.88
C PRO A 109 -9.44 -34.57 -21.53
N PRO A 110 -9.89 -34.13 -20.33
CA PRO A 110 -9.53 -32.81 -19.76
C PRO A 110 -8.10 -32.77 -19.14
N PRO A 111 -7.47 -31.58 -19.02
CA PRO A 111 -6.17 -31.39 -18.35
C PRO A 111 -6.31 -31.29 -16.82
N ALA A 112 -5.21 -31.58 -16.11
CA ALA A 112 -5.16 -31.65 -14.64
C ALA A 112 -4.25 -30.60 -13.98
N THR A 113 -4.26 -30.56 -12.66
CA THR A 113 -3.54 -29.64 -11.77
C THR A 113 -2.01 -29.66 -11.97
N SER A 114 -1.37 -28.49 -11.98
CA SER A 114 0.09 -28.35 -12.11
C SER A 114 0.80 -28.49 -10.76
N ALA A 115 1.94 -29.21 -10.73
CA ALA A 115 2.72 -29.46 -9.52
C ALA A 115 4.23 -29.11 -9.66
N ILE A 116 4.85 -28.90 -8.49
CA ILE A 116 6.21 -28.39 -8.25
C ILE A 116 7.31 -29.30 -8.85
N PRO A 117 8.37 -28.75 -9.48
CA PRO A 117 9.56 -29.52 -9.89
C PRO A 117 10.56 -29.73 -8.74
N LYS A 118 11.31 -30.84 -8.80
CA LYS A 118 12.50 -31.11 -7.97
C LYS A 118 13.70 -31.48 -8.85
N THR A 119 14.91 -31.20 -8.38
CA THR A 119 16.17 -31.70 -8.94
C THR A 119 17.02 -32.38 -7.85
N ASN A 120 17.91 -33.29 -8.25
CA ASN A 120 18.60 -34.23 -7.34
C ASN A 120 20.09 -33.88 -7.14
N ALA A 121 20.60 -34.05 -5.92
CA ALA A 121 21.99 -34.42 -5.63
C ALA A 121 22.12 -35.07 -4.23
N VAL A 122 23.07 -35.99 -4.09
CA VAL A 122 23.40 -36.87 -2.94
C VAL A 122 24.93 -37.10 -3.04
N PRO A 123 25.77 -37.41 -2.00
CA PRO A 123 25.44 -38.22 -0.81
C PRO A 123 26.21 -38.03 0.53
N ASN A 124 25.72 -38.70 1.59
CA ASN A 124 26.48 -39.33 2.71
C ASN A 124 27.28 -38.41 3.70
N LYS A 125 27.53 -38.75 4.97
CA LYS A 125 27.21 -39.93 5.82
C LYS A 125 27.35 -39.61 7.34
N HIS A 126 27.07 -40.61 8.19
CA HIS A 126 27.52 -40.78 9.60
C HIS A 126 26.83 -40.05 10.77
N SER A 127 25.78 -40.72 11.30
CA SER A 127 25.67 -41.21 12.70
C SER A 127 26.08 -40.35 13.93
N GLY A 128 25.14 -40.20 14.89
CA GLY A 128 25.47 -40.37 16.32
C GLY A 128 24.84 -39.41 17.34
N LEU A 129 23.83 -39.91 18.09
CA LEU A 129 23.53 -39.69 19.52
C LEU A 129 24.00 -38.38 20.23
N ARG A 130 23.07 -37.67 20.92
CA ARG A 130 22.94 -37.66 22.42
C ARG A 130 22.14 -36.47 22.99
N ALA A 131 21.43 -36.74 24.08
CA ALA A 131 20.59 -35.96 25.00
C ALA A 131 20.74 -34.41 25.14
N PRO A 132 19.65 -33.70 25.54
CA PRO A 132 19.67 -32.29 25.97
C PRO A 132 20.06 -32.10 27.46
N THR A 133 20.47 -30.88 27.84
CA THR A 133 20.62 -30.43 29.24
C THR A 133 20.23 -28.95 29.40
N PRO A 134 19.49 -28.54 30.46
CA PRO A 134 19.02 -27.16 30.65
C PRO A 134 19.86 -26.34 31.66
N GLY A 135 19.73 -25.01 31.58
CA GLY A 135 20.29 -24.02 32.53
C GLY A 135 20.73 -22.71 31.84
N THR A 136 20.71 -21.51 32.43
CA THR A 136 20.28 -21.13 33.81
C THR A 136 19.79 -19.67 33.87
N ILE A 137 18.69 -19.49 34.60
CA ILE A 137 18.14 -18.30 35.29
C ILE A 137 18.98 -16.99 35.28
N THR A 138 18.31 -15.88 34.90
CA THR A 138 18.41 -14.57 35.59
C THR A 138 17.02 -13.97 35.85
N LYS A 139 16.94 -12.97 36.74
CA LYS A 139 15.75 -12.35 37.37
C LYS A 139 16.03 -10.84 37.56
N PRO A 140 15.06 -9.97 37.95
CA PRO A 140 13.59 -10.00 37.80
C PRO A 140 13.03 -8.60 37.35
N SER A 141 11.78 -8.28 37.72
CA SER A 141 11.11 -6.96 37.69
C SER A 141 10.46 -6.54 36.35
N GLY A 142 9.24 -5.97 36.31
CA GLY A 142 8.20 -5.83 37.35
C GLY A 142 7.15 -4.74 37.04
N LEU A 143 5.90 -4.93 37.50
CA LEU A 143 4.77 -3.95 37.56
C LEU A 143 4.27 -3.41 36.19
N THR A 144 3.07 -3.72 35.66
CA THR A 144 1.65 -3.54 36.08
C THR A 144 1.04 -2.13 35.93
N ARG A 145 -0.23 -2.09 35.47
CA ARG A 145 -1.20 -0.97 35.35
C ARG A 145 -1.06 -0.09 34.09
N THR A 146 -2.05 0.21 33.24
CA THR A 146 -3.56 0.33 33.22
C THR A 146 -4.09 1.77 33.27
N ALA A 147 -5.31 1.95 32.72
CA ALA A 147 -6.02 3.21 32.34
C ALA A 147 -5.50 3.82 31.01
N GLN A 148 -6.33 4.16 30.01
CA GLN A 148 -7.56 4.99 29.95
C GLN A 148 -7.25 6.47 30.25
N SER A 149 -7.34 7.39 29.28
CA SER A 149 -8.52 7.86 28.51
C SER A 149 -9.33 8.92 29.25
N SER A 150 -9.33 10.14 28.72
CA SER A 150 -10.38 11.18 28.83
C SER A 150 -10.08 12.31 27.84
N ASN A 151 -11.14 12.96 27.33
CA ASN A 151 -11.04 14.17 26.51
C ASN A 151 -11.03 15.43 27.41
N ASP A 152 -10.63 16.60 26.87
CA ASP A 152 -11.61 17.65 26.52
C ASP A 152 -10.97 18.96 26.02
N ILE A 153 -11.80 19.75 25.33
CA ILE A 153 -11.55 21.07 24.74
C ILE A 153 -12.76 21.93 25.17
N PRO A 154 -12.60 23.16 25.74
CA PRO A 154 -12.76 24.36 24.88
C PRO A 154 -12.14 25.72 25.32
N THR A 155 -11.91 26.58 24.32
CA THR A 155 -12.02 28.07 24.27
C THR A 155 -11.40 29.01 25.33
N GLU A 156 -10.34 29.71 24.88
CA GLU A 156 -10.27 31.19 24.67
C GLU A 156 -9.92 32.23 25.78
N VAL A 157 -9.39 33.37 25.28
CA VAL A 157 -9.34 34.75 25.83
C VAL A 157 -8.29 35.11 26.94
N THR A 158 -7.14 35.63 26.46
CA THR A 158 -6.48 36.95 26.75
C THR A 158 -6.18 37.37 28.22
N THR A 159 -5.23 38.25 28.59
CA THR A 159 -4.43 39.35 27.96
C THR A 159 -3.17 39.60 28.83
N GLU A 160 -2.07 40.29 28.47
CA GLU A 160 -1.61 41.09 27.31
C GLU A 160 -0.05 41.18 27.31
N ARG A 161 0.53 41.97 26.37
CA ARG A 161 1.75 42.81 26.50
C ARG A 161 3.14 42.19 26.22
N ILE A 162 4.14 42.95 25.70
CA ILE A 162 4.14 44.33 25.15
C ILE A 162 4.63 44.31 23.68
N SER A 163 3.93 45.04 22.80
CA SER A 163 4.50 45.62 21.57
C SER A 163 4.41 47.15 21.67
N PRO A 164 5.16 47.91 20.86
CA PRO A 164 4.45 48.72 19.88
C PRO A 164 5.12 48.87 18.50
N ARG A 165 4.26 48.95 17.48
CA ARG A 165 4.45 49.60 16.17
C ARG A 165 4.18 51.13 16.36
N LYS A 166 4.34 52.10 15.46
CA LYS A 166 4.42 52.22 13.98
C LYS A 166 4.95 53.66 13.70
N GLU A 167 5.61 53.93 12.57
CA GLU A 167 5.21 54.85 11.46
C GLU A 167 6.43 55.74 11.12
N GLU A 168 6.63 56.38 9.96
CA GLU A 168 6.22 56.28 8.53
C GLU A 168 6.74 57.60 7.87
N ILE A 169 6.48 57.83 6.56
CA ILE A 169 6.79 59.02 5.72
C ILE A 169 8.17 58.92 5.03
N LYS A 170 8.32 58.91 3.68
CA LYS A 170 7.36 59.17 2.58
C LYS A 170 7.68 58.31 1.31
N PRO A 171 6.71 58.02 0.39
CA PRO A 171 6.93 57.09 -0.74
C PRO A 171 6.71 57.67 -2.17
N LEU A 172 7.03 56.85 -3.19
CA LEU A 172 6.60 56.92 -4.62
C LEU A 172 7.07 58.15 -5.45
N PRO A 173 6.91 58.18 -6.80
CA PRO A 173 6.57 57.13 -7.78
C PRO A 173 7.77 56.90 -8.77
N THR A 174 7.74 56.29 -9.96
CA THR A 174 6.71 55.69 -10.87
C THR A 174 7.34 54.54 -11.69
N SER A 175 6.66 53.98 -12.71
CA SER A 175 7.17 52.96 -13.65
C SER A 175 6.86 53.29 -15.14
N VAL A 176 7.62 52.69 -16.06
CA VAL A 176 7.25 52.26 -17.44
C VAL A 176 6.49 53.21 -18.38
N SER A 177 7.07 53.52 -19.55
CA SER A 177 6.41 53.32 -20.87
C SER A 177 7.35 53.53 -22.08
N GLN A 178 6.91 53.03 -23.23
CA GLN A 178 7.61 53.06 -24.53
C GLN A 178 7.19 54.28 -25.37
N SER A 179 8.08 54.78 -26.25
CA SER A 179 7.66 55.34 -27.54
C SER A 179 8.80 55.40 -28.56
N LYS A 180 8.50 55.12 -29.83
CA LYS A 180 9.40 55.31 -30.99
C LYS A 180 9.66 56.80 -31.23
N ALA A 181 10.85 57.16 -31.71
CA ALA A 181 11.02 57.88 -32.98
C ALA A 181 12.49 57.94 -33.45
N THR A 182 12.63 58.12 -34.77
CA THR A 182 13.84 58.46 -35.54
C THR A 182 14.58 59.72 -35.05
N THR A 183 15.89 59.82 -35.32
CA THR A 183 16.52 60.88 -36.17
C THR A 183 18.03 60.61 -36.39
N SER A 184 18.57 61.21 -37.45
CA SER A 184 19.90 61.10 -38.09
C SER A 184 21.18 61.00 -37.23
N MET A 185 22.20 60.37 -37.82
CA MET A 185 23.62 60.60 -37.50
C MET A 185 24.04 62.06 -37.68
N PRO A 186 25.00 62.59 -36.89
CA PRO A 186 25.81 63.75 -37.27
C PRO A 186 27.00 63.32 -38.16
N PRO A 187 27.35 64.07 -39.23
CA PRO A 187 28.55 63.81 -40.04
C PRO A 187 29.81 64.48 -39.46
N PRO A 188 31.02 64.10 -39.89
CA PRO A 188 32.24 64.88 -39.64
C PRO A 188 32.19 66.23 -40.37
N ALA A 189 32.78 67.28 -39.78
CA ALA A 189 32.78 68.62 -40.35
C ALA A 189 33.81 68.78 -41.48
N SER A 190 33.37 69.32 -42.62
CA SER A 190 34.23 69.65 -43.76
C SER A 190 35.02 70.94 -43.52
N ILE A 191 36.30 70.94 -43.86
CA ILE A 191 37.11 72.16 -44.01
C ILE A 191 36.93 72.68 -45.44
N LEU A 192 36.65 73.98 -45.60
CA LEU A 192 36.55 74.65 -46.89
C LEU A 192 37.83 75.45 -47.23
N PRO A 193 38.11 75.72 -48.52
CA PRO A 193 39.42 76.16 -48.97
C PRO A 193 39.69 77.66 -48.75
N VAL A 194 40.98 78.03 -48.75
CA VAL A 194 41.44 79.42 -48.83
C VAL A 194 41.91 79.70 -50.26
N GLU A 195 41.55 80.87 -50.77
CA GLU A 195 41.64 81.24 -52.19
C GLU A 195 43.01 81.86 -52.58
N SER A 196 43.44 81.63 -53.81
CA SER A 196 44.70 82.13 -54.35
C SER A 196 44.64 83.59 -54.77
N THR A 197 45.51 84.45 -54.22
CA THR A 197 45.77 85.81 -54.76
C THR A 197 47.16 85.93 -55.35
N ASN A 198 47.24 86.41 -56.60
CA ASN A 198 48.45 86.42 -57.42
C ASN A 198 48.96 87.86 -57.60
N ILE A 199 50.16 88.19 -57.08
CA ILE A 199 50.87 89.46 -57.38
C ILE A 199 52.36 89.14 -57.66
N PRO A 200 53.00 89.64 -58.74
CA PRO A 200 54.26 89.10 -59.24
C PRO A 200 55.53 89.94 -58.95
N ARG A 201 56.68 89.31 -59.21
CA ARG A 201 58.07 89.82 -59.15
C ARG A 201 58.64 89.94 -57.72
N LYS A 202 59.95 89.84 -57.51
CA LYS A 202 61.10 89.86 -58.45
C LYS A 202 62.23 88.93 -57.95
N SER A 203 62.99 88.33 -58.85
CA SER A 203 64.23 87.60 -58.49
C SER A 203 65.37 88.55 -58.13
N ILE A 204 66.16 88.18 -57.12
CA ILE A 204 67.59 88.50 -56.92
C ILE A 204 68.19 87.39 -56.03
N ASN A 205 69.35 86.86 -56.40
CA ASN A 205 70.12 85.88 -55.60
C ASN A 205 71.23 86.56 -54.81
N SER A 206 71.34 86.27 -53.51
CA SER A 206 72.57 86.35 -52.70
C SER A 206 72.25 85.73 -51.33
N ILE A 207 72.56 84.46 -51.06
CA ILE A 207 73.90 83.97 -50.70
C ILE A 207 74.53 84.81 -49.58
N SER A 208 74.41 84.28 -48.36
CA SER A 208 75.22 84.61 -47.17
C SER A 208 75.14 83.39 -46.27
N ASP A 209 76.02 82.43 -46.48
CA ASP A 209 75.93 81.13 -45.82
C ASP A 209 76.50 81.19 -44.40
N SER A 210 75.62 81.04 -43.41
CA SER A 210 75.99 80.77 -42.03
C SER A 210 75.84 79.26 -41.81
N SER A 211 76.97 78.56 -41.70
CA SER A 211 76.99 77.10 -41.44
C SER A 211 76.18 76.74 -40.19
N ASP A 212 76.27 77.58 -39.14
CA ASP A 212 75.50 77.42 -37.90
C ASP A 212 73.99 77.44 -38.15
N SER A 213 73.51 78.28 -39.07
CA SER A 213 72.07 78.36 -39.41
C SER A 213 71.59 77.07 -40.08
N GLN A 214 72.40 76.46 -40.96
CA GLN A 214 72.08 75.16 -41.56
C GLN A 214 72.12 74.02 -40.52
N GLN A 215 73.07 74.06 -39.58
CA GLN A 215 73.16 73.08 -38.48
C GLN A 215 71.97 73.20 -37.52
N VAL A 216 71.56 74.41 -37.13
CA VAL A 216 70.38 74.64 -36.27
C VAL A 216 69.09 74.17 -36.96
N ILE A 217 68.90 74.46 -38.25
CA ILE A 217 67.75 73.95 -39.01
C ILE A 217 67.75 72.41 -39.05
N THR A 218 68.92 71.78 -39.19
CA THR A 218 69.04 70.31 -39.21
C THR A 218 68.77 69.69 -37.85
N SER A 219 69.26 70.30 -36.76
CA SER A 219 68.98 69.88 -35.38
C SER A 219 67.49 70.02 -35.03
N LEU A 220 66.85 71.11 -35.42
CA LEU A 220 65.40 71.31 -35.24
C LEU A 220 64.58 70.29 -36.04
N LYS A 221 64.98 69.97 -37.28
CA LYS A 221 64.33 68.92 -38.08
C LYS A 221 64.44 67.53 -37.44
N SER A 222 65.61 67.15 -36.91
CA SER A 222 65.76 65.91 -36.14
C SER A 222 64.81 65.90 -34.94
N LYS A 223 64.77 66.99 -34.17
CA LYS A 223 63.95 67.09 -32.96
C LYS A 223 62.44 67.08 -33.25
N ILE A 224 62.02 67.62 -34.39
CA ILE A 224 60.63 67.49 -34.89
C ILE A 224 60.34 66.03 -35.22
N ASN A 225 61.21 65.35 -35.95
CA ASN A 225 61.04 63.92 -36.29
C ASN A 225 60.98 63.03 -35.03
N ASP A 226 61.86 63.27 -34.04
CA ASP A 226 61.85 62.58 -32.75
C ASP A 226 60.52 62.78 -31.99
N GLN A 227 59.96 64.00 -32.05
CA GLN A 227 58.66 64.33 -31.46
C GLN A 227 57.50 63.70 -32.24
N GLU A 228 57.58 63.62 -33.57
CA GLU A 228 56.61 62.93 -34.42
C GLU A 228 56.59 61.41 -34.16
N GLU A 229 57.75 60.78 -33.97
CA GLU A 229 57.83 59.37 -33.55
C GLU A 229 57.25 59.14 -32.15
N GLN A 230 57.52 60.05 -31.18
CA GLN A 230 56.87 59.98 -29.86
C GLN A 230 55.34 60.12 -29.96
N ILE A 231 54.85 61.04 -30.79
CA ILE A 231 53.41 61.24 -31.02
C ILE A 231 52.80 59.99 -31.67
N GLN A 232 53.42 59.41 -32.71
CA GLN A 232 52.96 58.15 -33.31
C GLN A 232 52.98 56.98 -32.33
N THR A 233 54.00 56.88 -31.48
CA THR A 233 54.10 55.85 -30.44
C THR A 233 52.99 56.00 -29.39
N LEU A 234 52.68 57.22 -28.96
CA LEU A 234 51.57 57.51 -28.04
C LEU A 234 50.19 57.26 -28.69
N ILE A 235 50.03 57.57 -29.98
CA ILE A 235 48.81 57.25 -30.75
C ILE A 235 48.63 55.73 -30.87
N LYS A 236 49.70 54.98 -31.17
CA LYS A 236 49.66 53.51 -31.19
C LYS A 236 49.29 52.97 -29.81
N LYS A 237 49.97 53.41 -28.75
CA LYS A 237 49.67 53.00 -27.37
C LYS A 237 48.20 53.25 -26.99
N ARG A 238 47.65 54.43 -27.30
CA ARG A 238 46.21 54.73 -27.07
C ARG A 238 45.27 53.84 -27.89
N ARG A 239 45.65 53.45 -29.12
CA ARG A 239 44.88 52.50 -29.93
C ARG A 239 44.87 51.12 -29.26
N ASP A 240 46.04 50.64 -28.86
CA ASP A 240 46.21 49.33 -28.22
C ASP A 240 45.51 49.26 -26.84
N GLU A 241 45.48 50.38 -26.10
CA GLU A 241 44.70 50.55 -24.85
C GLU A 241 43.18 50.55 -25.11
N LEU A 242 42.72 51.27 -26.15
CA LEU A 242 41.30 51.27 -26.54
C LEU A 242 40.81 49.89 -27.00
N GLU A 243 41.64 49.11 -27.69
CA GLU A 243 41.31 47.73 -28.09
C GLU A 243 41.13 46.82 -26.87
N LYS A 244 42.01 46.96 -25.85
CA LYS A 244 41.89 46.23 -24.58
C LYS A 244 40.64 46.60 -23.79
N VAL A 245 40.21 47.86 -23.81
CA VAL A 245 38.95 48.29 -23.17
C VAL A 245 37.75 47.61 -23.82
N LYS A 246 37.66 47.57 -25.16
CA LYS A 246 36.57 46.86 -25.86
C LYS A 246 36.55 45.35 -25.55
N GLU A 247 37.72 44.72 -25.44
CA GLU A 247 37.79 43.28 -25.14
C GLU A 247 37.42 42.99 -23.68
N PHE A 248 37.76 43.90 -22.76
CA PHE A 248 37.25 43.88 -21.39
C PHE A 248 35.71 44.06 -21.34
N GLU A 249 35.14 44.94 -22.17
CA GLU A 249 33.68 45.11 -22.29
C GLU A 249 32.99 43.85 -22.84
N ARG A 250 33.58 43.18 -23.85
CA ARG A 250 33.07 41.89 -24.37
C ARG A 250 33.09 40.79 -23.32
N THR A 251 34.22 40.61 -22.64
CA THR A 251 34.38 39.56 -21.62
C THR A 251 33.52 39.83 -20.38
N LYS A 252 33.31 41.10 -20.01
CA LYS A 252 32.32 41.49 -19.00
C LYS A 252 30.90 41.09 -19.40
N LEU A 253 30.48 41.37 -20.64
CA LEU A 253 29.14 41.00 -21.12
C LEU A 253 28.91 39.48 -21.10
N GLN A 254 29.94 38.69 -21.46
CA GLN A 254 29.90 37.23 -21.34
C GLN A 254 29.78 36.77 -19.87
N LEU A 255 30.47 37.44 -18.94
CA LEU A 255 30.39 37.14 -17.51
C LEU A 255 28.98 37.42 -16.95
N ASP A 256 28.36 38.55 -17.31
CA ASP A 256 27.00 38.90 -16.87
C ASP A 256 25.94 37.93 -17.44
N GLN A 257 26.13 37.42 -18.66
CA GLN A 257 25.32 36.34 -19.24
C GLN A 257 25.50 35.03 -18.46
N LEU A 258 26.74 34.60 -18.19
CA LEU A 258 27.02 33.37 -17.43
C LEU A 258 26.51 33.45 -15.98
N GLN A 259 26.57 34.62 -15.34
CA GLN A 259 25.97 34.83 -14.01
C GLN A 259 24.43 34.72 -14.06
N THR A 260 23.80 35.12 -15.16
CA THR A 260 22.35 35.01 -15.35
C THR A 260 21.93 33.57 -15.57
N TYR A 261 22.58 32.83 -16.49
CA TYR A 261 22.36 31.39 -16.66
C TYR A 261 22.63 30.59 -15.38
N LYS A 262 23.64 30.97 -14.59
CA LYS A 262 23.89 30.36 -13.28
C LYS A 262 22.69 30.57 -12.33
N ARG A 263 22.13 31.77 -12.28
CA ARG A 263 20.98 32.10 -11.42
C ARG A 263 19.73 31.29 -11.84
N GLU A 264 19.44 31.26 -13.14
CA GLU A 264 18.35 30.47 -13.72
C GLU A 264 18.51 28.97 -13.44
N ALA A 265 19.72 28.42 -13.58
CA ALA A 265 20.02 27.03 -13.25
C ALA A 265 19.85 26.74 -11.75
N GLN A 266 20.29 27.64 -10.86
CA GLN A 266 20.10 27.50 -9.41
C GLN A 266 18.62 27.56 -9.01
N GLU A 267 17.84 28.45 -9.63
CA GLU A 267 16.39 28.56 -9.42
C GLU A 267 15.66 27.31 -9.92
N ARG A 268 16.05 26.78 -11.08
CA ARG A 268 15.48 25.53 -11.64
C ARG A 268 15.86 24.28 -10.83
N ILE A 269 17.05 24.23 -10.25
CA ILE A 269 17.44 23.18 -9.29
C ILE A 269 16.56 23.25 -8.03
N LYS A 270 16.30 24.46 -7.51
CA LYS A 270 15.38 24.63 -6.38
C LYS A 270 13.95 24.22 -6.75
N GLU A 271 13.44 24.66 -7.89
CA GLU A 271 12.10 24.31 -8.40
C GLU A 271 11.91 22.78 -8.51
N LEU A 272 12.94 22.05 -8.94
CA LEU A 272 12.92 20.59 -9.04
C LEU A 272 13.00 19.91 -7.67
N ASN A 273 13.80 20.42 -6.74
CA ASN A 273 13.86 19.89 -5.37
C ASN A 273 12.55 20.13 -4.60
N ASP A 274 11.97 21.33 -4.70
CA ASP A 274 10.69 21.67 -4.07
C ASP A 274 9.56 20.74 -4.59
N LYS A 275 9.57 20.43 -5.90
CA LYS A 275 8.64 19.48 -6.54
C LYS A 275 8.89 18.02 -6.14
N LEU A 276 10.14 17.60 -6.03
CA LEU A 276 10.50 16.25 -5.57
C LEU A 276 9.98 16.03 -4.15
N GLN A 277 10.23 16.98 -3.25
CA GLN A 277 9.74 16.93 -1.86
C GLN A 277 8.20 16.90 -1.79
N GLN A 278 7.51 17.66 -2.67
CA GLN A 278 6.05 17.60 -2.77
C GLN A 278 5.56 16.21 -3.22
N GLN A 279 6.19 15.59 -4.22
CA GLN A 279 5.84 14.25 -4.68
C GLN A 279 6.17 13.16 -3.65
N GLU A 280 7.26 13.29 -2.89
CA GLU A 280 7.57 12.41 -1.76
C GLU A 280 6.51 12.51 -0.65
N HIS A 281 6.01 13.71 -0.36
CA HIS A 281 4.90 13.90 0.59
C HIS A 281 3.60 13.26 0.10
N GLU A 282 3.23 13.46 -1.17
CA GLU A 282 2.02 12.87 -1.75
C GLU A 282 2.09 11.34 -1.85
N LEU A 283 3.27 10.78 -2.18
CA LEU A 283 3.52 9.34 -2.15
C LEU A 283 3.46 8.77 -0.71
N LYS A 284 3.87 9.54 0.30
CA LYS A 284 3.70 9.16 1.70
C LYS A 284 2.23 9.21 2.12
N ASP A 285 1.52 10.30 1.86
CA ASP A 285 0.10 10.45 2.23
C ASP A 285 -0.79 9.39 1.58
N THR A 286 -0.49 9.01 0.33
CA THR A 286 -1.21 7.92 -0.36
C THR A 286 -0.82 6.55 0.21
N ARG A 287 0.47 6.31 0.50
CA ARG A 287 0.93 5.08 1.19
C ARG A 287 0.28 4.90 2.56
N ASP A 288 0.21 5.97 3.36
CA ASP A 288 -0.35 5.91 4.71
C ASP A 288 -1.88 5.67 4.66
N LYS A 289 -2.59 6.21 3.66
CA LYS A 289 -4.00 5.84 3.36
C LYS A 289 -4.15 4.38 2.94
N PHE A 290 -3.26 3.86 2.09
CA PHE A 290 -3.26 2.43 1.71
C PHE A 290 -2.89 1.49 2.86
N ALA A 291 -2.19 1.97 3.89
CA ALA A 291 -2.00 1.22 5.13
C ALA A 291 -3.31 1.17 5.93
N ALA A 292 -3.93 2.32 6.20
CA ALA A 292 -5.21 2.39 6.92
C ALA A 292 -6.33 1.53 6.28
N TYR A 293 -6.46 1.57 4.94
CA TYR A 293 -7.43 0.70 4.24
C TYR A 293 -7.07 -0.80 4.29
N ARG A 294 -5.78 -1.17 4.44
CA ARG A 294 -5.40 -2.58 4.67
C ARG A 294 -5.79 -3.00 6.08
N ASP A 295 -5.53 -2.16 7.07
CA ASP A 295 -5.80 -2.48 8.47
C ASP A 295 -7.33 -2.61 8.67
N GLU A 296 -8.12 -1.71 8.08
CA GLU A 296 -9.60 -1.82 8.00
C GLU A 296 -10.05 -3.09 7.27
N MET A 297 -9.40 -3.46 6.16
CA MET A 297 -9.69 -4.72 5.46
C MET A 297 -9.44 -5.93 6.38
N THR A 298 -8.32 -6.00 7.10
CA THR A 298 -8.04 -7.11 8.03
C THR A 298 -9.04 -7.17 9.19
N ASP A 299 -9.52 -6.02 9.67
CA ASP A 299 -10.62 -5.95 10.65
C ASP A 299 -11.96 -6.44 10.06
N THR A 300 -12.19 -6.32 8.74
CA THR A 300 -13.35 -6.94 8.07
C THR A 300 -13.17 -8.43 7.84
N GLU A 301 -11.96 -8.90 7.53
CA GLU A 301 -11.65 -10.32 7.34
C GLU A 301 -11.86 -11.11 8.65
N VAL A 302 -11.29 -10.65 9.77
CA VAL A 302 -11.50 -11.26 11.11
C VAL A 302 -12.98 -11.24 11.53
N ARG A 303 -13.73 -10.20 11.13
CA ARG A 303 -15.19 -10.12 11.38
C ARG A 303 -15.97 -11.13 10.56
N ILE A 304 -15.57 -11.39 9.32
CA ILE A 304 -16.16 -12.42 8.46
C ILE A 304 -15.85 -13.82 9.01
N GLU A 305 -14.62 -14.06 9.48
CA GLU A 305 -14.24 -15.33 10.14
C GLU A 305 -15.09 -15.58 11.40
N SER A 306 -15.30 -14.58 12.25
CA SER A 306 -16.18 -14.69 13.42
C SER A 306 -17.63 -15.02 13.04
N LEU A 307 -18.17 -14.35 12.02
CA LEU A 307 -19.55 -14.59 11.56
C LEU A 307 -19.72 -15.93 10.86
N ALA A 308 -18.67 -16.48 10.25
CA ALA A 308 -18.68 -17.83 9.68
C ALA A 308 -18.75 -18.91 10.77
N LEU A 309 -18.03 -18.73 11.89
CA LEU A 309 -18.12 -19.62 13.04
C LEU A 309 -19.49 -19.55 13.73
N ASP A 310 -20.06 -18.35 13.89
CA ASP A 310 -21.42 -18.18 14.41
C ASP A 310 -22.48 -18.85 13.51
N LEU A 311 -22.27 -18.86 12.19
CA LEU A 311 -23.12 -19.56 11.22
C LEU A 311 -22.97 -21.09 11.33
N GLU A 312 -21.74 -21.61 11.33
CA GLU A 312 -21.46 -23.05 11.48
C GLU A 312 -22.09 -23.61 12.78
N MET A 313 -21.97 -22.89 13.89
CA MET A 313 -22.61 -23.24 15.16
C MET A 313 -24.15 -23.18 15.11
N ALA A 314 -24.73 -22.33 14.27
CA ALA A 314 -26.19 -22.24 14.08
C ALA A 314 -26.71 -23.36 13.15
N GLU A 315 -25.93 -23.75 12.14
CA GLU A 315 -26.25 -24.83 11.21
C GLU A 315 -26.18 -26.21 11.89
N GLU A 316 -25.11 -26.51 12.64
CA GLU A 316 -24.98 -27.72 13.48
C GLU A 316 -26.19 -27.85 14.45
N LYS A 317 -26.57 -26.74 15.10
CA LYS A 317 -27.72 -26.71 16.01
C LYS A 317 -29.05 -26.93 15.28
N LEU A 318 -29.18 -26.46 14.05
CA LEU A 318 -30.36 -26.70 13.21
C LEU A 318 -30.42 -28.17 12.77
N GLU A 319 -29.30 -28.80 12.44
CA GLU A 319 -29.22 -30.22 12.11
C GLU A 319 -29.60 -31.10 13.31
N ILE A 320 -29.06 -30.82 14.50
CA ILE A 320 -29.44 -31.51 15.76
C ILE A 320 -30.95 -31.41 16.00
N ILE A 321 -31.54 -30.21 15.95
CA ILE A 321 -32.99 -30.01 16.16
C ILE A 321 -33.80 -30.71 15.05
N THR A 322 -33.29 -30.78 13.83
CA THR A 322 -33.94 -31.48 12.71
C THR A 322 -33.93 -32.99 12.93
N LEU A 323 -32.82 -33.56 13.42
CA LEU A 323 -32.67 -34.97 13.76
C LEU A 323 -33.57 -35.37 14.95
N GLU A 324 -33.65 -34.54 15.99
CA GLU A 324 -34.61 -34.71 17.09
C GLU A 324 -36.05 -34.72 16.55
N ASN A 325 -36.38 -33.84 15.61
CA ASN A 325 -37.69 -33.79 14.97
C ASN A 325 -37.99 -35.00 14.07
N THR A 326 -37.00 -35.61 13.41
CA THR A 326 -37.22 -36.86 12.66
C THR A 326 -37.45 -38.03 13.62
N THR A 327 -36.63 -38.20 14.64
CA THR A 327 -36.79 -39.27 15.63
C THR A 327 -38.07 -39.15 16.46
N LEU A 328 -38.58 -37.94 16.70
CA LEU A 328 -39.89 -37.74 17.32
C LEU A 328 -41.06 -38.09 16.37
N LYS A 329 -40.90 -37.91 15.04
CA LYS A 329 -41.90 -38.35 14.04
C LYS A 329 -41.90 -39.87 13.88
N GLU A 330 -40.73 -40.50 13.81
CA GLU A 330 -40.58 -41.96 13.75
C GLU A 330 -41.27 -42.65 14.93
N LYS A 331 -41.05 -42.14 16.16
CA LYS A 331 -41.73 -42.64 17.37
C LYS A 331 -43.24 -42.37 17.39
N LEU A 332 -43.70 -41.29 16.77
CA LEU A 332 -45.13 -41.01 16.63
C LEU A 332 -45.78 -41.99 15.63
N GLU A 333 -45.09 -42.35 14.55
CA GLU A 333 -45.53 -43.35 13.58
C GLU A 333 -45.52 -44.77 14.19
N GLU A 334 -44.48 -45.13 14.95
CA GLU A 334 -44.38 -46.37 15.72
C GLU A 334 -45.58 -46.53 16.69
N VAL A 335 -45.81 -45.54 17.56
CA VAL A 335 -46.94 -45.58 18.52
C VAL A 335 -48.31 -45.54 17.81
N GLN A 336 -48.43 -44.87 16.66
CA GLN A 336 -49.66 -44.89 15.87
C GLN A 336 -49.93 -46.28 15.28
N LEU A 337 -48.89 -46.97 14.78
CA LEU A 337 -48.99 -48.34 14.28
C LEU A 337 -49.32 -49.33 15.40
N GLU A 338 -48.67 -49.24 16.57
CA GLU A 338 -49.04 -50.04 17.75
C GLU A 338 -50.51 -49.86 18.13
N LEU A 339 -50.97 -48.61 18.18
CA LEU A 339 -52.33 -48.24 18.55
C LEU A 339 -53.37 -48.74 17.55
N ASP A 340 -53.05 -48.76 16.25
CA ASP A 340 -53.94 -49.33 15.22
C ASP A 340 -53.91 -50.87 15.18
N VAL A 341 -52.79 -51.51 15.51
CA VAL A 341 -52.71 -52.96 15.76
C VAL A 341 -53.58 -53.35 16.96
N ILE A 342 -53.44 -52.65 18.10
CA ILE A 342 -54.23 -52.92 19.32
C ILE A 342 -55.73 -52.75 19.08
N LYS A 343 -56.15 -51.74 18.29
CA LYS A 343 -57.56 -51.64 17.84
C LYS A 343 -58.01 -52.88 17.06
N GLY A 344 -57.18 -53.36 16.13
CA GLY A 344 -57.44 -54.58 15.35
C GLY A 344 -57.56 -55.83 16.23
N GLU A 345 -56.65 -56.00 17.20
CA GLU A 345 -56.69 -57.09 18.17
C GLU A 345 -57.96 -57.03 19.05
N ILE A 346 -58.34 -55.85 19.54
CA ILE A 346 -59.58 -55.67 20.33
C ILE A 346 -60.82 -55.96 19.49
N GLN A 347 -60.82 -55.59 18.21
CA GLN A 347 -61.91 -55.82 17.25
C GLN A 347 -62.12 -57.32 16.93
N LEU A 348 -61.06 -58.15 17.05
CA LEU A 348 -61.07 -59.58 16.78
C LEU A 348 -61.25 -60.45 18.05
N ASN A 349 -60.46 -60.18 19.08
CA ASN A 349 -60.32 -61.02 20.28
C ASN A 349 -61.15 -60.52 21.48
N GLY A 350 -61.67 -59.28 21.40
CA GLY A 350 -62.35 -58.60 22.49
C GLY A 350 -61.39 -57.98 23.52
N PRO A 351 -61.84 -56.95 24.27
CA PRO A 351 -60.96 -56.12 25.09
C PRO A 351 -60.31 -56.87 26.26
N ASN A 352 -60.98 -57.88 26.82
CA ASN A 352 -60.49 -58.59 28.01
C ASN A 352 -59.26 -59.46 27.73
N GLN A 353 -59.13 -60.04 26.53
CA GLN A 353 -57.96 -60.85 26.19
C GLN A 353 -56.74 -59.96 25.96
N VAL A 354 -56.90 -58.93 25.11
CA VAL A 354 -55.83 -57.97 24.78
C VAL A 354 -55.32 -57.25 26.03
N ALA A 355 -56.19 -56.95 27.01
CA ALA A 355 -55.77 -56.38 28.29
C ALA A 355 -54.84 -57.31 29.11
N ASN A 356 -55.08 -58.63 29.10
CA ASN A 356 -54.21 -59.61 29.74
C ASN A 356 -52.87 -59.72 28.99
N ASP A 357 -52.91 -59.76 27.66
CA ASP A 357 -51.72 -59.89 26.80
C ASP A 357 -50.79 -58.66 26.91
N ILE A 358 -51.37 -57.46 27.05
CA ILE A 358 -50.63 -56.23 27.36
C ILE A 358 -50.04 -56.28 28.77
N GLN A 359 -50.80 -56.75 29.77
CA GLN A 359 -50.28 -56.86 31.14
C GLN A 359 -49.09 -57.82 31.23
N GLN A 360 -49.14 -58.95 30.51
CA GLN A 360 -48.00 -59.88 30.43
C GLN A 360 -46.75 -59.20 29.82
N LYS A 361 -46.89 -58.51 28.69
CA LYS A 361 -45.79 -57.75 28.06
C LYS A 361 -45.16 -56.71 29.02
N ILE A 362 -45.98 -56.05 29.84
CA ILE A 362 -45.51 -55.08 30.85
C ILE A 362 -44.67 -55.76 31.93
N ASP A 363 -45.06 -56.95 32.40
CA ASP A 363 -44.33 -57.68 33.44
C ASP A 363 -43.06 -58.39 32.90
N ASP A 364 -43.09 -58.82 31.64
CA ASP A 364 -41.90 -59.27 30.91
C ASP A 364 -40.88 -58.12 30.75
N GLU A 365 -41.32 -56.94 30.31
CA GLU A 365 -40.48 -55.73 30.23
C GLU A 365 -39.86 -55.35 31.58
N ARG A 366 -40.64 -55.38 32.66
CA ARG A 366 -40.17 -55.09 34.04
C ARG A 366 -39.07 -56.06 34.45
N THR A 367 -39.22 -57.33 34.09
CA THR A 367 -38.23 -58.38 34.36
C THR A 367 -36.94 -58.10 33.59
N ILE A 368 -37.00 -57.85 32.28
CA ILE A 368 -35.83 -57.52 31.44
C ILE A 368 -35.11 -56.26 31.95
N LYS A 369 -35.85 -55.21 32.32
CA LYS A 369 -35.29 -53.96 32.86
C LYS A 369 -34.60 -54.18 34.21
N MET A 370 -35.10 -55.09 35.04
CA MET A 370 -34.46 -55.49 36.30
C MET A 370 -33.18 -56.31 36.06
N GLU A 371 -33.19 -57.26 35.11
CA GLU A 371 -31.99 -58.02 34.73
C GLU A 371 -30.87 -57.11 34.22
N GLN A 372 -31.18 -56.15 33.34
CA GLN A 372 -30.22 -55.15 32.86
C GLN A 372 -29.64 -54.28 33.99
N ALA A 373 -30.43 -53.95 35.01
CA ALA A 373 -29.96 -53.22 36.17
C ALA A 373 -29.02 -54.07 37.04
N LEU A 374 -29.32 -55.36 37.24
CA LEU A 374 -28.47 -56.31 37.96
C LEU A 374 -27.13 -56.54 37.24
N ILE A 375 -27.12 -56.62 35.90
CA ILE A 375 -25.89 -56.71 35.10
C ILE A 375 -25.03 -55.44 35.29
N LYS A 376 -25.61 -54.25 35.11
CA LYS A 376 -24.89 -52.98 35.32
C LYS A 376 -24.32 -52.85 36.75
N LEU A 377 -25.07 -53.29 37.77
CA LEU A 377 -24.62 -53.29 39.15
C LEU A 377 -23.46 -54.27 39.38
N ARG A 378 -23.51 -55.46 38.76
CA ARG A 378 -22.41 -56.44 38.79
C ARG A 378 -21.15 -55.89 38.14
N ASP A 379 -21.26 -55.26 36.99
CA ASP A 379 -20.11 -54.74 36.24
C ASP A 379 -19.46 -53.55 36.95
N LEU A 380 -20.27 -52.65 37.53
CA LEU A 380 -19.78 -51.58 38.42
C LEU A 380 -19.09 -52.15 39.67
N SER A 381 -19.63 -53.22 40.26
CA SER A 381 -19.02 -53.89 41.43
C SER A 381 -17.66 -54.53 41.07
N LEU A 382 -17.57 -55.21 39.93
CA LEU A 382 -16.31 -55.78 39.42
C LEU A 382 -15.27 -54.69 39.09
N SER A 383 -15.71 -53.58 38.50
CA SER A 383 -14.86 -52.41 38.23
C SER A 383 -14.33 -51.80 39.53
N LYS A 384 -15.20 -51.57 40.53
CA LYS A 384 -14.80 -51.02 41.83
C LYS A 384 -13.90 -51.98 42.62
N GLN A 385 -14.10 -53.29 42.49
CA GLN A 385 -13.20 -54.30 43.06
C GLN A 385 -11.79 -54.21 42.44
N ALA A 386 -11.68 -54.12 41.11
CA ALA A 386 -10.40 -53.96 40.44
C ALA A 386 -9.69 -52.63 40.78
N GLU A 387 -10.45 -51.55 40.99
CA GLU A 387 -9.93 -50.28 41.49
C GLU A 387 -9.39 -50.43 42.93
N ASN A 388 -10.17 -51.04 43.83
CA ASN A 388 -9.76 -51.30 45.22
C ASN A 388 -8.49 -52.18 45.28
N ASP A 389 -8.41 -53.24 44.47
CA ASP A 389 -7.23 -54.12 44.39
C ASP A 389 -6.00 -53.41 43.79
N THR A 390 -6.21 -52.34 43.02
CA THR A 390 -5.14 -51.48 42.49
C THR A 390 -4.67 -50.47 43.54
N LEU A 391 -5.60 -49.79 44.21
CA LEU A 391 -5.32 -48.86 45.32
C LEU A 391 -4.60 -49.58 46.47
N LYS A 392 -5.03 -50.81 46.81
CA LYS A 392 -4.37 -51.63 47.82
C LYS A 392 -2.89 -51.89 47.52
N LYS A 393 -2.56 -52.26 46.28
CA LYS A 393 -1.15 -52.44 45.83
C LYS A 393 -0.36 -51.13 45.88
N GLN A 394 -1.00 -49.99 45.63
CA GLN A 394 -0.38 -48.68 45.77
C GLN A 394 -0.09 -48.35 47.24
N CYS A 395 -1.02 -48.63 48.17
CA CYS A 395 -0.79 -48.51 49.61
C CYS A 395 0.37 -49.39 50.08
N GLU A 396 0.37 -50.68 49.74
CA GLU A 396 1.45 -51.63 50.06
C GLU A 396 2.82 -51.14 49.54
N THR A 397 2.85 -50.55 48.33
CA THR A 397 4.06 -49.97 47.73
C THR A 397 4.52 -48.69 48.47
N LEU A 398 3.59 -47.83 48.85
CA LEU A 398 3.88 -46.59 49.59
C LEU A 398 4.33 -46.87 51.03
N GLU A 399 3.71 -47.83 51.72
CA GLU A 399 4.14 -48.31 53.04
C GLU A 399 5.57 -48.83 53.00
N HIS A 400 5.92 -49.63 51.98
CA HIS A 400 7.30 -50.09 51.78
C HIS A 400 8.27 -48.93 51.54
N LYS A 401 7.89 -47.93 50.73
CA LYS A 401 8.71 -46.73 50.47
C LYS A 401 8.89 -45.87 51.74
N VAL A 402 7.85 -45.67 52.53
CA VAL A 402 7.92 -44.97 53.82
C VAL A 402 8.86 -45.71 54.76
N LYS A 403 8.78 -47.04 54.83
CA LYS A 403 9.66 -47.88 55.67
C LYS A 403 11.14 -47.77 55.28
N ILE A 404 11.45 -47.63 53.98
CA ILE A 404 12.81 -47.33 53.50
C ILE A 404 13.24 -45.92 53.95
N LEU A 405 12.44 -44.89 53.63
CA LEU A 405 12.78 -43.49 53.92
C LEU A 405 12.93 -43.21 55.42
N THR A 406 12.15 -43.86 56.28
CA THR A 406 12.32 -43.78 57.74
C THR A 406 13.69 -44.32 58.17
N LYS A 407 14.10 -45.49 57.65
CA LYS A 407 15.41 -46.07 57.96
C LYS A 407 16.58 -45.23 57.42
N GLU A 408 16.43 -44.64 56.23
CA GLU A 408 17.42 -43.70 55.68
C GLU A 408 17.54 -42.43 56.53
N ASN A 409 16.42 -41.91 57.04
CA ASN A 409 16.37 -40.75 57.94
C ASN A 409 16.97 -41.06 59.33
N GLU A 410 16.73 -42.26 59.87
CA GLU A 410 17.38 -42.77 61.09
C GLU A 410 18.91 -42.89 60.91
N ASN A 411 19.37 -43.47 59.80
CA ASN A 411 20.80 -43.54 59.47
C ASN A 411 21.43 -42.14 59.35
N ALA A 412 20.80 -41.23 58.60
CA ALA A 412 21.30 -39.87 58.41
C ALA A 412 21.35 -39.06 59.72
N LYS A 413 20.40 -39.27 60.64
CA LYS A 413 20.45 -38.68 61.99
C LYS A 413 21.62 -39.22 62.82
N ALA A 414 21.88 -40.52 62.76
CA ALA A 414 23.02 -41.13 63.45
C ALA A 414 24.35 -40.60 62.88
N GLU A 415 24.46 -40.44 61.55
CA GLU A 415 25.61 -39.83 60.88
C GLU A 415 25.80 -38.37 61.29
N ILE A 416 24.74 -37.55 61.27
CA ILE A 416 24.78 -36.15 61.73
C ILE A 416 25.22 -36.06 63.20
N THR A 417 24.70 -36.93 64.08
CA THR A 417 25.09 -36.98 65.49
C THR A 417 26.58 -37.34 65.64
N THR A 418 27.08 -38.25 64.80
CA THR A 418 28.51 -38.63 64.77
C THR A 418 29.38 -37.47 64.29
N MET A 419 28.98 -36.78 63.23
CA MET A 419 29.68 -35.58 62.73
C MET A 419 29.66 -34.44 63.77
N GLN A 420 28.55 -34.25 64.48
CA GLN A 420 28.44 -33.25 65.55
C GLN A 420 29.40 -33.54 66.71
N ALA A 421 29.56 -34.81 67.10
CA ALA A 421 30.56 -35.21 68.08
C ALA A 421 31.99 -34.91 67.57
N THR A 422 32.33 -35.30 66.34
CA THR A 422 33.65 -35.00 65.75
C THR A 422 33.92 -33.49 65.64
N ILE A 423 32.90 -32.68 65.34
CA ILE A 423 33.03 -31.22 65.33
C ILE A 423 33.26 -30.66 66.74
N ALA A 424 32.62 -31.20 67.77
CA ALA A 424 32.87 -30.82 69.16
C ALA A 424 34.33 -31.14 69.57
N ASP A 425 34.79 -32.37 69.32
CA ASP A 425 36.16 -32.82 69.60
C ASP A 425 37.21 -31.94 68.91
N LEU A 426 36.98 -31.58 67.64
CA LEU A 426 37.86 -30.69 66.88
C LEU A 426 37.81 -29.23 67.37
N THR A 427 36.65 -28.76 67.83
CA THR A 427 36.49 -27.40 68.38
C THR A 427 37.22 -27.29 69.72
N GLU A 428 37.19 -28.32 70.55
CA GLU A 428 37.96 -28.38 71.80
C GLU A 428 39.48 -28.37 71.51
N GLN A 429 39.95 -29.14 70.53
CA GLN A 429 41.36 -29.14 70.11
C GLN A 429 41.86 -27.80 69.56
N VAL A 430 40.98 -26.95 69.03
CA VAL A 430 41.31 -25.59 68.59
C VAL A 430 41.34 -24.61 69.78
N LEU A 431 40.47 -24.78 70.77
CA LEU A 431 40.44 -23.98 72.00
C LEU A 431 41.62 -24.23 72.96
N GLN A 432 42.39 -25.30 72.76
CA GLN A 432 43.57 -25.66 73.54
C GLN A 432 44.90 -25.18 72.91
N LYS A 433 44.87 -24.24 71.94
CA LYS A 433 46.04 -23.70 71.22
C LYS A 433 46.07 -22.17 71.22
#